data_AF-A0A388RSN7-F1
#
_entry.id   AF-A0A388RSN7-F1
#
_cell.length_a   1.000
_cell.length_b   1.000
_cell.length_c   1.000
_cell.angle_alpha   90.00
_cell.angle_beta   90.00
_cell.angle_gamma   90.00
#
_symmetry.space_group_name_H-M   'P 1'
#
loop_
_entity.id
_entity.type
_entity.pdbx_description
1 polymer ?
#
loop_
_entity_poly.entity_id
_entity_poly.type
_entity_poly.pdbx_seq_one_letter_code
_entity_poly.pdbx_strand_id
1 'polypeptide(L)'
;MAPLLRALLVCTLGMPLAAVWASEAAVFPLVITALTAGVPARVGARRIAGFAASHLVSSAAAFIVGALMTSLPAAQISHQPLLWLPGCIVLLGIQATMLRHPPALASGGAVLLGLPLPAVVACTVLTAILLGLESRLARAG
;
A
#
# COMPACT_ATOMS: atom_id res chain seq x y z
N MET A 1 14.55 -13.76 -8.16
CA MET A 1 14.46 -12.78 -9.26
C MET A 1 15.22 -11.52 -8.87
N ALA A 2 15.84 -10.81 -9.83
CA ALA A 2 16.49 -9.54 -9.53
C ALA A 2 15.44 -8.50 -9.03
N PRO A 3 15.74 -7.66 -8.02
CA PRO A 3 14.78 -6.69 -7.48
C PRO A 3 14.19 -5.76 -8.55
N LEU A 4 14.98 -5.39 -9.55
CA LEU A 4 14.54 -4.59 -10.69
C LEU A 4 13.47 -5.31 -11.52
N LEU A 5 13.67 -6.59 -11.85
CA LEU A 5 12.70 -7.37 -12.61
C LEU A 5 11.37 -7.52 -11.85
N ARG A 6 11.43 -7.68 -10.53
CA ARG A 6 10.24 -7.70 -9.68
C ARG A 6 9.47 -6.38 -9.73
N ALA A 7 10.17 -5.26 -9.58
CA ALA A 7 9.58 -3.94 -9.67
C ALA A 7 8.94 -3.71 -11.05
N LEU A 8 9.62 -4.10 -12.13
CA LEU A 8 9.07 -4.04 -13.49
C LEU A 8 7.81 -4.88 -13.64
N LEU A 9 7.76 -6.10 -13.09
CA LEU A 9 6.55 -6.92 -13.11
C LEU A 9 5.39 -6.29 -12.32
N VAL A 10 5.68 -5.69 -11.16
CA VAL A 10 4.66 -4.95 -10.38
C VAL A 10 4.17 -3.73 -11.15
N CYS A 11 5.04 -2.97 -11.80
CA CYS A 11 4.64 -1.83 -12.62
C CYS A 11 3.80 -2.26 -13.83
N THR A 12 4.28 -3.22 -14.60
CA THR A 12 3.62 -3.67 -15.86
C THR A 12 2.27 -4.32 -15.62
N LEU A 13 2.11 -5.07 -14.53
CA LEU A 13 0.84 -5.71 -14.18
C LEU A 13 -0.06 -4.79 -13.33
N GLY A 14 0.54 -3.96 -12.48
CA GLY A 14 -0.19 -3.07 -11.57
C GLY A 14 -0.75 -1.82 -12.24
N MET A 15 -0.06 -1.26 -13.24
CA MET A 15 -0.53 -0.06 -13.94
C MET A 15 -1.86 -0.28 -14.68
N PRO A 16 -2.03 -1.32 -15.52
CA PRO A 16 -3.31 -1.59 -16.17
C PRO A 16 -4.43 -1.85 -15.17
N LEU A 17 -4.10 -2.54 -14.06
CA LEU A 17 -5.05 -2.81 -12.99
C LEU A 17 -5.51 -1.51 -12.33
N ALA A 18 -4.58 -0.63 -11.96
CA ALA A 18 -4.88 0.65 -11.34
C ALA A 18 -5.57 1.65 -12.29
N ALA A 19 -5.32 1.55 -13.60
CA ALA A 19 -5.95 2.38 -14.63
C ALA A 19 -7.47 2.18 -14.73
N VAL A 20 -8.00 1.03 -14.32
CA VAL A 20 -9.47 0.79 -14.19
C VAL A 20 -10.12 1.85 -13.30
N TRP A 21 -9.36 2.42 -12.37
CA TRP A 21 -9.79 3.47 -11.46
C TRP A 21 -9.10 4.82 -11.71
N ALA A 22 -8.46 5.02 -12.87
CA ALA A 22 -7.67 6.23 -13.18
C ALA A 22 -6.68 6.62 -12.07
N SER A 23 -6.02 5.61 -11.49
CA SER A 23 -5.26 5.74 -10.24
C SER A 23 -3.92 5.02 -10.29
N GLU A 24 -3.19 5.16 -11.40
CA GLU A 24 -1.90 4.52 -11.69
C GLU A 24 -0.86 4.81 -10.58
N ALA A 25 -1.01 5.94 -9.88
CA ALA A 25 -0.18 6.30 -8.74
C ALA A 25 -0.26 5.31 -7.56
N ALA A 26 -1.33 4.51 -7.47
CA ALA A 26 -1.54 3.51 -6.41
C ALA A 26 -0.49 2.38 -6.43
N VAL A 27 0.23 2.22 -7.55
CA VAL A 27 1.24 1.18 -7.74
C VAL A 27 2.57 1.53 -7.05
N PHE A 28 2.91 2.83 -6.93
CA PHE A 28 4.23 3.27 -6.44
C PHE A 28 4.58 2.79 -5.02
N PRO A 29 3.68 2.85 -4.01
CA PRO A 29 3.96 2.30 -2.68
C PRO A 29 4.37 0.83 -2.71
N LEU A 30 3.84 0.07 -3.66
CA LEU A 30 4.04 -1.37 -3.80
C LEU A 30 5.28 -1.72 -4.61
N VAL A 31 5.70 -0.83 -5.52
CA VAL A 31 7.02 -0.89 -6.17
C VAL A 31 8.13 -0.76 -5.13
N ILE A 32 7.99 0.15 -4.17
CA ILE A 32 8.96 0.29 -3.08
C ILE A 32 9.02 -0.99 -2.25
N THR A 33 7.86 -1.59 -1.93
CA THR A 33 7.81 -2.90 -1.27
C THR A 33 8.46 -3.99 -2.11
N ALA A 34 8.24 -4.01 -3.42
CA ALA A 34 8.87 -4.96 -4.33
C ALA A 34 10.41 -4.81 -4.34
N LEU A 35 10.92 -3.58 -4.37
CA LEU A 35 12.36 -3.29 -4.34
C LEU A 35 12.99 -3.64 -2.98
N THR A 36 12.28 -3.42 -1.87
CA THR A 36 12.82 -3.54 -0.50
C THR A 36 12.52 -4.87 0.19
N ALA A 37 11.57 -5.66 -0.33
CA ALA A 37 11.37 -7.05 0.08
C ALA A 37 12.66 -7.82 -0.24
N GLY A 38 13.47 -8.08 0.79
CA GLY A 38 14.83 -8.63 0.65
C GLY A 38 14.95 -9.90 -0.22
N VAL A 39 16.20 -10.25 -0.54
CA VAL A 39 16.60 -11.32 -1.47
C VAL A 39 15.81 -12.64 -1.24
N PRO A 40 15.40 -13.35 -2.30
CA PRO A 40 14.17 -14.17 -2.35
C PRO A 40 14.20 -15.47 -1.54
N ALA A 41 15.38 -15.98 -1.17
CA ALA A 41 15.51 -17.30 -0.57
C ALA A 41 14.96 -17.40 0.87
N ARG A 42 14.61 -16.29 1.53
CA ARG A 42 14.19 -16.29 2.96
C ARG A 42 12.92 -15.52 3.29
N VAL A 43 12.24 -14.92 2.32
CA VAL A 43 10.95 -14.26 2.60
C VAL A 43 9.88 -15.34 2.71
N GLY A 44 9.64 -15.81 3.93
CA GLY A 44 8.58 -16.77 4.23
C GLY A 44 7.19 -16.19 3.98
N ALA A 45 6.20 -17.05 3.73
CA ALA A 45 4.82 -16.66 3.45
C ALA A 45 4.23 -15.71 4.51
N ARG A 46 4.62 -15.89 5.78
CA ARG A 46 4.24 -15.00 6.90
C ARG A 46 4.70 -13.56 6.70
N ARG A 47 5.88 -13.33 6.13
CA ARG A 47 6.43 -11.98 5.90
C ARG A 47 5.73 -11.30 4.73
N ILE A 48 5.42 -12.04 3.66
CA ILE A 48 4.62 -11.54 2.52
C ILE A 48 3.21 -11.16 3.02
N ALA A 49 2.58 -12.02 3.81
CA ALA A 49 1.30 -11.72 4.44
C ALA A 49 1.38 -10.48 5.35
N GLY A 50 2.49 -10.33 6.10
CA GLY A 50 2.75 -9.15 6.92
C GLY A 50 2.85 -7.85 6.10
N PHE A 51 3.53 -7.88 4.94
CA PHE A 51 3.56 -6.73 4.03
C PHE A 51 2.18 -6.36 3.52
N ALA A 52 1.44 -7.35 2.99
CA ALA A 52 0.09 -7.14 2.47
C ALA A 52 -0.84 -6.60 3.56
N ALA A 53 -0.84 -7.22 4.74
CA ALA A 53 -1.63 -6.76 5.89
C ALA A 53 -1.26 -5.32 6.29
N SER A 54 0.03 -4.96 6.25
CA SER A 54 0.47 -3.59 6.56
C SER A 54 -0.12 -2.57 5.59
N HIS A 55 -0.05 -2.84 4.28
CA HIS A 55 -0.64 -1.98 3.25
C HIS A 55 -2.16 -1.88 3.39
N LEU A 56 -2.85 -2.99 3.65
CA LEU A 56 -4.31 -3.03 3.80
C LEU A 56 -4.77 -2.28 5.05
N VAL A 57 -4.16 -2.53 6.22
CA VAL A 57 -4.49 -1.85 7.48
C VAL A 57 -4.22 -0.35 7.36
N SER A 58 -3.09 0.04 6.78
CA SER A 58 -2.75 1.45 6.56
C SER A 58 -3.76 2.13 5.63
N SER A 59 -4.16 1.48 4.54
CA SER A 59 -5.11 2.03 3.56
C SER A 59 -6.53 2.09 4.12
N ALA A 60 -6.96 1.08 4.88
CA ALA A 60 -8.26 1.05 5.53
C ALA A 60 -8.38 2.11 6.62
N ALA A 61 -7.35 2.28 7.45
CA ALA A 61 -7.31 3.33 8.46
C ALA A 61 -7.40 4.73 7.83
N ALA A 62 -6.63 4.97 6.77
CA ALA A 62 -6.71 6.21 5.99
C ALA A 62 -8.11 6.47 5.41
N PHE A 63 -8.75 5.43 4.84
CA PHE A 63 -10.10 5.53 4.30
C PHE A 63 -11.14 5.90 5.39
N ILE A 64 -11.09 5.22 6.54
CA ILE A 64 -12.00 5.49 7.67
C ILE A 64 -11.82 6.92 8.16
N VAL A 65 -10.57 7.37 8.35
CA VAL A 65 -10.30 8.76 8.75
C VAL A 65 -10.85 9.74 7.72
N GLY A 66 -10.60 9.52 6.43
CA GLY A 66 -11.13 10.36 5.35
C GLY A 66 -12.65 10.45 5.39
N ALA A 67 -13.34 9.30 5.51
CA ALA A 67 -14.80 9.24 5.57
C ALA A 67 -15.39 10.00 6.78
N LEU A 68 -14.74 9.89 7.95
CA LEU A 68 -15.12 10.61 9.15
C LEU A 68 -14.92 12.13 9.00
N MET A 69 -13.84 12.55 8.34
CA MET A 69 -13.57 13.97 8.11
C MET A 69 -14.54 14.59 7.10
N THR A 70 -14.95 13.85 6.07
CA THR A 70 -15.96 14.31 5.10
C THR A 70 -17.38 14.37 5.67
N SER A 71 -17.62 13.73 6.82
CA SER A 71 -18.92 13.75 7.51
C SER A 71 -19.11 14.98 8.41
N LEU A 72 -18.10 15.85 8.53
CA LEU A 72 -18.19 17.11 9.28
C LEU A 72 -18.94 18.17 8.44
N PRO A 73 -19.95 18.87 8.99
CA PRO A 73 -20.77 19.82 8.24
C PRO A 73 -19.92 20.92 7.59
N ALA A 74 -20.16 21.15 6.29
CA ALA A 74 -19.41 22.00 5.37
C ALA A 74 -19.34 23.52 5.70
N ALA A 75 -19.85 23.96 6.85
CA ALA A 75 -19.92 25.38 7.20
C ALA A 75 -18.57 26.01 7.63
N GLN A 76 -17.49 25.23 7.75
CA GLN A 76 -16.16 25.73 8.19
C GLN A 76 -14.98 25.24 7.33
N ILE A 77 -15.24 24.60 6.18
CA ILE A 77 -14.24 23.83 5.43
C ILE A 77 -13.81 24.54 4.12
N SER A 78 -13.70 25.88 4.11
CA SER A 78 -13.13 26.57 2.94
C SER A 78 -11.61 26.76 3.03
N HIS A 79 -10.98 26.51 4.20
CA HIS A 79 -9.56 26.83 4.43
C HIS A 79 -8.80 25.85 5.35
N GLN A 80 -9.10 24.54 5.37
CA GLN A 80 -8.45 23.62 6.32
C GLN A 80 -7.42 22.71 5.62
N PRO A 81 -6.17 23.17 5.38
CA PRO A 81 -5.06 22.35 4.90
C PRO A 81 -4.53 21.41 5.99
N LEU A 82 -5.37 20.96 6.94
CA LEU A 82 -4.95 20.18 8.11
C LEU A 82 -5.79 18.91 8.32
N LEU A 83 -6.79 18.62 7.47
CA LEU A 83 -7.59 17.39 7.56
C LEU A 83 -6.77 16.11 7.29
N TRP A 84 -5.57 16.23 6.74
CA TRP A 84 -4.66 15.09 6.59
C TRP A 84 -3.88 14.76 7.88
N LEU A 85 -3.78 15.69 8.85
CA LEU A 85 -3.03 15.48 10.10
C LEU A 85 -3.56 14.32 10.94
N PRO A 86 -4.89 14.20 11.20
CA PRO A 86 -5.43 13.05 11.91
C PRO A 86 -5.09 11.73 11.21
N GLY A 87 -5.15 11.71 9.87
CA GLY A 87 -4.75 10.57 9.06
C GLY A 87 -3.28 10.22 9.28
N CYS A 88 -2.38 11.19 9.13
CA CYS A 88 -0.95 11.01 9.37
C CYS A 88 -0.62 10.52 10.79
N ILE A 89 -1.30 11.05 11.82
CA ILE A 89 -1.11 10.61 13.22
C ILE A 89 -1.52 9.15 13.38
N VAL A 90 -2.68 8.75 12.84
CA VAL A 90 -3.14 7.35 12.88
C VAL A 90 -2.16 6.44 12.15
N LEU A 91 -1.72 6.83 10.96
CA LEU A 91 -0.76 6.07 10.16
C LEU A 91 0.59 5.89 10.88
N LEU A 92 1.12 6.96 11.49
CA LEU A 92 2.33 6.89 12.31
C LEU A 92 2.14 6.03 13.56
N GLY A 93 0.98 6.10 14.22
CA GLY A 93 0.62 5.25 15.35
C GLY A 93 0.58 3.76 14.99
N ILE A 94 0.06 3.41 13.81
CA ILE A 94 0.06 2.04 13.28
C ILE A 94 1.49 1.52 13.10
N GLN A 95 2.40 2.36 12.58
CA GLN A 95 3.81 2.00 12.42
C GLN A 95 4.56 1.91 13.76
N ALA A 96 4.19 2.75 14.73
CA ALA A 96 4.79 2.76 16.07
C ALA A 96 4.42 1.52 16.90
N THR A 97 3.30 0.86 16.62
CA THR A 97 2.76 -0.22 17.44
C THR A 97 3.13 -1.62 16.96
N MET A 98 2.73 -2.04 15.74
CA MET A 98 2.80 -3.48 15.39
C MET A 98 3.15 -3.83 13.94
N LEU A 99 2.98 -2.94 12.96
CA LEU A 99 3.23 -3.24 11.54
C LEU A 99 4.47 -2.49 11.07
N ARG A 100 5.67 -3.04 11.37
CA ARG A 100 6.97 -2.47 10.96
C ARG A 100 7.22 -2.69 9.47
N HIS A 101 6.43 -2.06 8.61
CA HIS A 101 6.64 -1.99 7.17
C HIS A 101 6.44 -0.55 6.72
N PRO A 102 7.46 0.31 6.84
CA PRO A 102 7.37 1.74 6.51
C PRO A 102 6.78 2.05 5.13
N PRO A 103 7.04 1.26 4.06
CA PRO A 103 6.40 1.49 2.76
C PRO A 103 4.86 1.44 2.78
N ALA A 104 4.25 0.76 3.77
CA ALA A 104 2.80 0.73 3.91
C ALA A 104 2.18 2.10 4.21
N LEU A 105 2.93 3.00 4.87
CA LEU A 105 2.48 4.38 5.09
C LEU A 105 2.14 5.09 3.78
N ALA A 106 2.90 4.82 2.71
CA ALA A 106 2.66 5.43 1.41
C ALA A 106 1.34 4.96 0.79
N SER A 107 0.87 3.75 1.08
CA SER A 107 -0.46 3.29 0.67
C SER A 107 -1.58 3.97 1.45
N GLY A 108 -1.42 4.14 2.76
CA GLY A 108 -2.35 4.97 3.55
C GLY A 108 -2.37 6.43 3.10
N GLY A 109 -1.19 7.02 2.88
CA GLY A 109 -1.06 8.38 2.36
C GLY A 109 -1.70 8.55 0.98
N ALA A 110 -1.54 7.57 0.10
CA ALA A 110 -2.18 7.57 -1.22
C ALA A 110 -3.72 7.62 -1.11
N VAL A 111 -4.32 6.86 -0.18
CA VAL A 111 -5.76 6.91 0.09
C VAL A 111 -6.18 8.26 0.70
N LEU A 112 -5.39 8.82 1.62
CA LEU A 112 -5.65 10.17 2.17
C LEU A 112 -5.60 11.27 1.09
N LEU A 113 -4.77 11.08 0.05
CA LEU A 113 -4.67 11.99 -1.09
C LEU A 113 -5.76 11.75 -2.15
N GLY A 114 -6.75 10.89 -1.87
CA GLY A 114 -7.91 10.68 -2.72
C GLY A 114 -7.78 9.52 -3.70
N LEU A 115 -6.74 8.69 -3.61
CA LEU A 115 -6.73 7.47 -4.42
C LEU A 115 -7.80 6.48 -3.93
N PRO A 116 -8.52 5.82 -4.86
CA PRO A 116 -9.57 4.88 -4.55
C PRO A 116 -8.99 3.65 -3.86
N LEU A 117 -9.56 3.32 -2.70
CA LEU A 117 -9.18 2.14 -1.91
C LEU A 117 -9.15 0.84 -2.73
N PRO A 118 -10.11 0.55 -3.63
CA PRO A 118 -10.07 -0.65 -4.47
C PRO A 118 -8.79 -0.77 -5.31
N ALA A 119 -8.27 0.33 -5.86
CA ALA A 119 -7.04 0.31 -6.66
C ALA A 119 -5.82 -0.08 -5.81
N VAL A 120 -5.71 0.49 -4.60
CA VAL A 120 -4.62 0.17 -3.66
C VAL A 120 -4.71 -1.29 -3.19
N VAL A 121 -5.91 -1.79 -2.90
CA VAL A 121 -6.14 -3.19 -2.52
C VAL A 121 -5.76 -4.13 -3.65
N ALA A 122 -6.24 -3.88 -4.87
CA ALA A 122 -5.99 -4.73 -6.03
C ALA A 122 -4.49 -4.82 -6.33
N CYS A 123 -3.79 -3.69 -6.31
CA CYS A 123 -2.34 -3.67 -6.50
C CYS A 123 -1.62 -4.39 -5.35
N THR A 124 -2.08 -4.24 -4.10
CA THR A 124 -1.46 -4.91 -2.94
C THR A 124 -1.55 -6.43 -3.06
N VAL A 125 -2.72 -6.94 -3.45
CA VAL A 125 -2.95 -8.37 -3.69
C VAL A 125 -2.06 -8.88 -4.81
N LEU A 126 -1.98 -8.15 -5.93
CA LEU A 126 -1.11 -8.50 -7.05
C LEU A 126 0.36 -8.58 -6.63
N THR A 127 0.88 -7.59 -5.90
CA THR A 127 2.27 -7.60 -5.40
C THR A 127 2.51 -8.78 -4.45
N ALA A 128 1.54 -9.10 -3.59
CA ALA A 128 1.64 -10.25 -2.69
C ALA A 128 1.69 -11.59 -3.46
N ILE A 129 0.88 -11.73 -4.53
CA ILE A 129 0.91 -12.90 -5.41
C ILE A 129 2.27 -13.03 -6.09
N LEU A 130 2.81 -11.96 -6.66
CA LEU A 130 4.12 -11.97 -7.33
C LEU A 130 5.25 -12.37 -6.37
N LEU A 131 5.27 -11.80 -5.16
CA LEU A 131 6.23 -12.19 -4.11
C LEU A 131 6.04 -13.66 -3.68
N GLY A 132 4.80 -14.13 -3.62
CA GLY A 132 4.46 -15.51 -3.27
C GLY A 132 4.94 -16.51 -4.32
N LEU A 133 4.73 -16.21 -5.61
CA LEU A 133 5.22 -17.01 -6.74
C LEU A 133 6.74 -17.08 -6.74
N GLU A 134 7.40 -15.94 -6.56
CA GLU A 134 8.87 -15.90 -6.49
C GLU A 134 9.41 -16.73 -5.31
N SER A 135 8.79 -16.63 -4.14
CA SER A 135 9.16 -17.41 -2.94
C SER A 135 8.96 -18.92 -3.12
N ARG A 136 8.01 -19.34 -3.96
CA ARG A 136 7.80 -20.75 -4.31
C ARG A 136 8.84 -21.22 -5.33
N LEU A 137 9.08 -20.45 -6.38
CA LEU A 137 10.08 -20.77 -7.40
C LEU A 137 11.49 -20.89 -6.81
N ALA A 138 11.85 -19.98 -5.90
CA ALA A 138 13.15 -20.01 -5.22
C ALA A 138 13.33 -21.20 -4.25
N ARG A 139 12.27 -21.94 -3.93
CA ARG A 139 12.34 -23.17 -3.10
C ARG A 139 12.37 -24.44 -3.94
N ALA A 140 12.04 -24.36 -5.23
CA ALA A 140 11.93 -25.50 -6.13
C ALA A 140 13.20 -25.74 -6.97
N GLY A 141 14.10 -24.76 -7.05
CA GLY A 141 15.41 -24.86 -7.68
C GLY A 141 16.52 -24.73 -6.64
#